data_AF-A0A7S1NVK4-F1
#
_entry.id   AF-A0A7S1NVK4-F1
#
_cell.length_a   1.000
_cell.length_b   1.000
_cell.length_c   1.000
_cell.angle_alpha   90.00
_cell.angle_beta   90.00
_cell.angle_gamma   90.00
#
_symmetry.space_group_name_H-M   'P 1'
#
loop_
_entity.id
_entity.type
_entity.pdbx_description
1 polymer ?
#
loop_
_entity_poly.entity_id
_entity_poly.type
_entity_poly.pdbx_seq_one_letter_code
_entity_poly.pdbx_strand_id
1 'polypeptide(L)'
;VSNKHRAQRDEWKKKWEHSQRARGAFVDSLGLSDGQYGALCGWVNATELKLLYSGSLDGWQYKDVLRCVGDEAKPLLFIVGVGEYVFGAYINESLKLPDGFS
;
A
#
# COMPACT_ATOMS: atom_id res chain seq x y z
N VAL A 1 20.15 -15.76 35.27
CA VAL A 1 19.82 -15.29 33.90
C VAL A 1 19.20 -13.91 34.03
N SER A 2 19.89 -12.87 33.54
CA SER A 2 19.67 -11.46 33.89
C SER A 2 18.31 -10.92 33.46
N ASN A 3 17.63 -10.19 34.35
CA ASN A 3 16.33 -9.52 34.15
C ASN A 3 16.32 -8.63 32.87
N LYS A 4 17.51 -8.16 32.47
CA LYS A 4 17.75 -7.37 31.25
C LYS A 4 17.42 -8.13 29.95
N HIS A 5 17.72 -9.42 29.86
CA HIS A 5 17.43 -10.23 28.66
C HIS A 5 15.93 -10.51 28.49
N ARG A 6 15.18 -10.55 29.61
CA ARG A 6 13.72 -10.74 29.59
C ARG A 6 13.03 -9.47 29.08
N ALA A 7 13.39 -8.31 29.64
CA ALA A 7 12.87 -7.02 29.22
C ALA A 7 13.12 -6.76 27.73
N GLN A 8 14.33 -7.09 27.24
CA GLN A 8 14.67 -6.96 25.84
C GLN A 8 13.76 -7.83 24.95
N ARG A 9 13.58 -9.12 25.23
CA ARG A 9 12.66 -9.95 24.42
C ARG A 9 11.23 -9.44 24.41
N ASP A 10 10.73 -8.98 25.55
CA ASP A 10 9.34 -8.50 25.65
C ASP A 10 9.13 -7.22 24.83
N GLU A 11 10.13 -6.33 24.79
CA GLU A 11 10.16 -5.16 23.92
C GLU A 11 10.15 -5.56 22.43
N TRP A 12 11.01 -6.50 22.04
CA TRP A 12 11.06 -6.99 20.65
C TRP A 12 9.74 -7.64 20.23
N LYS A 13 9.11 -8.41 21.12
CA LYS A 13 7.82 -9.03 20.87
C LYS A 13 6.73 -7.99 20.65
N LYS A 14 6.62 -6.98 21.52
CA LYS A 14 5.66 -5.88 21.36
C LYS A 14 5.88 -5.11 20.06
N LYS A 15 7.14 -4.82 19.72
CA LYS A 15 7.50 -4.12 18.46
C LYS A 15 7.09 -4.95 17.24
N TRP A 16 7.31 -6.27 17.29
CA TRP A 16 6.92 -7.18 16.23
C TRP A 16 5.39 -7.25 16.07
N GLU A 17 4.65 -7.44 17.16
CA GLU A 17 3.18 -7.47 17.16
C GLU A 17 2.58 -6.16 16.63
N HIS A 18 3.12 -5.02 17.05
CA HIS A 18 2.71 -3.71 16.53
C HIS A 18 2.97 -3.58 15.02
N SER A 19 4.12 -4.05 14.54
CA SER A 19 4.46 -4.05 13.12
C SER A 19 3.54 -4.95 12.30
N GLN A 20 3.21 -6.15 12.79
CA GLN A 20 2.26 -7.04 12.11
C GLN A 20 0.86 -6.45 12.07
N ARG A 21 0.41 -5.81 13.16
CA ARG A 21 -0.90 -5.15 13.18
C ARG A 21 -0.97 -3.96 12.23
N ALA A 22 0.08 -3.15 12.17
CA ALA A 22 0.15 -2.04 11.22
C ALA A 22 0.14 -2.54 9.77
N ARG A 23 0.87 -3.63 9.49
CA ARG A 23 0.85 -4.28 8.18
C ARG A 23 -0.54 -4.83 7.84
N GLY A 24 -1.20 -5.53 8.76
CA GLY A 24 -2.56 -6.05 8.56
C GLY A 24 -3.55 -4.93 8.27
N ALA A 25 -3.56 -3.87 9.08
CA ALA A 25 -4.42 -2.71 8.84
C ALA A 25 -4.14 -2.01 7.50
N PHE A 26 -2.87 -1.98 7.07
CA PHE A 26 -2.50 -1.47 5.76
C PHE A 26 -3.05 -2.36 4.64
N VAL A 27 -2.82 -3.68 4.71
CA VAL A 27 -3.31 -4.66 3.73
C VAL A 27 -4.84 -4.64 3.64
N ASP A 28 -5.53 -4.58 4.78
CA ASP A 28 -6.98 -4.45 4.87
C ASP A 28 -7.48 -3.16 4.20
N SER A 29 -6.75 -2.05 4.36
CA SER A 29 -7.12 -0.77 3.73
C SER A 29 -6.98 -0.77 2.21
N LEU A 30 -6.18 -1.69 1.65
CA LEU A 30 -6.12 -1.95 0.21
C LEU A 30 -7.23 -2.89 -0.28
N GLY A 31 -8.05 -3.44 0.63
CA GLY A 31 -9.05 -4.46 0.31
C GLY A 31 -8.42 -5.79 -0.13
N LEU A 32 -7.20 -6.09 0.34
CA LEU A 32 -6.47 -7.30 -0.01
C LEU A 32 -6.42 -8.27 1.17
N SER A 33 -6.28 -9.55 0.88
CA SER A 33 -5.77 -10.54 1.85
C SER A 33 -4.24 -10.51 1.91
N ASP A 34 -3.66 -11.02 3.00
CA ASP A 34 -2.21 -11.19 3.13
C ASP A 34 -1.59 -12.00 1.97
N GLY A 35 -2.31 -13.02 1.49
CA GLY A 35 -1.87 -13.84 0.36
C GLY A 35 -1.84 -13.08 -0.96
N GLN A 36 -2.88 -12.27 -1.23
CA GLN A 36 -2.90 -11.40 -2.42
C GLN A 36 -1.82 -10.34 -2.35
N TYR A 37 -1.62 -9.71 -1.19
CA TYR A 37 -0.56 -8.73 -0.98
C TYR A 37 0.83 -9.35 -1.21
N GLY A 38 1.07 -10.55 -0.66
CA GLY A 38 2.32 -11.28 -0.87
C GLY A 38 2.59 -11.62 -2.34
N ALA A 39 1.58 -12.13 -3.05
CA ALA A 39 1.67 -12.43 -4.48
C ALA A 39 1.96 -11.17 -5.30
N LEU A 40 1.26 -10.07 -4.99
CA LEU A 40 1.41 -8.78 -5.66
C LEU A 40 2.83 -8.23 -5.50
N CYS A 41 3.37 -8.22 -4.28
CA CYS A 41 4.75 -7.86 -4.01
C CYS A 41 5.75 -8.73 -4.80
N GLY A 42 5.47 -10.03 -4.92
CA GLY A 42 6.27 -10.95 -5.74
C GLY A 42 6.25 -10.60 -7.23
N TRP A 43 5.09 -10.21 -7.79
CA TRP A 43 4.95 -9.84 -9.19
C TRP A 43 5.71 -8.56 -9.56
N VAL A 44 5.70 -7.57 -8.67
CA VAL A 44 6.38 -6.27 -8.90
C VAL A 44 7.78 -6.20 -8.30
N ASN A 45 8.31 -7.32 -7.79
CA ASN A 45 9.61 -7.41 -7.10
C ASN A 45 9.78 -6.33 -6.00
N ALA A 46 8.73 -6.09 -5.21
CA ALA A 46 8.72 -5.11 -4.13
C ALA A 46 8.73 -5.80 -2.76
N THR A 47 9.43 -5.20 -1.80
CA THR A 47 9.38 -5.63 -0.39
C THR A 47 8.22 -5.01 0.37
N GLU A 48 7.77 -3.83 -0.06
CA GLU A 48 6.71 -3.04 0.55
C GLU A 48 6.05 -2.14 -0.49
N LEU A 49 4.75 -1.91 -0.33
CA LEU A 49 3.97 -0.97 -1.12
C LEU A 49 3.64 0.26 -0.26
N LYS A 50 3.64 1.44 -0.88
CA LYS A 50 3.20 2.68 -0.24
C LYS A 50 1.86 3.11 -0.85
N LEU A 51 0.84 3.30 -0.02
CA LEU A 51 -0.42 3.90 -0.47
C LEU A 51 -0.20 5.39 -0.75
N LEU A 52 -0.38 5.79 -2.01
CA LEU A 52 -0.28 7.19 -2.44
C LEU A 52 -1.66 7.86 -2.53
N TYR A 53 -2.69 7.09 -2.89
CA TYR A 53 -4.05 7.56 -3.13
C TYR A 53 -5.05 6.46 -2.81
N SER A 54 -6.16 6.81 -2.18
CA SER A 54 -7.34 5.96 -2.03
C SER A 54 -8.61 6.73 -2.37
N GLY A 55 -9.44 6.20 -3.28
CA GLY A 55 -10.70 6.84 -3.65
C GLY A 55 -11.70 6.98 -2.51
N SER A 56 -11.59 6.17 -1.46
CA SER A 56 -12.42 6.29 -0.24
C SER A 56 -11.93 7.35 0.74
N LEU A 57 -10.65 7.75 0.66
CA LEU A 57 -10.03 8.71 1.58
C LEU A 57 -9.79 10.08 0.94
N ASP A 58 -9.31 10.09 -0.31
CA ASP A 58 -8.78 11.28 -0.98
C ASP A 58 -9.76 11.93 -1.96
N GLY A 59 -10.87 11.25 -2.27
CA GLY A 59 -11.86 11.67 -3.26
C GLY A 59 -11.80 10.85 -4.54
N TRP A 60 -12.89 10.83 -5.31
CA TRP A 60 -13.07 9.95 -6.47
C TRP A 60 -12.73 10.62 -7.81
N GLN A 61 -12.38 11.91 -7.84
CA GLN A 61 -12.12 12.62 -9.09
C GLN A 61 -10.67 12.41 -9.55
N TYR A 62 -10.45 12.41 -10.86
CA TYR A 62 -9.09 12.24 -11.42
C TYR A 62 -8.09 13.30 -10.92
N LYS A 63 -8.57 14.52 -10.66
CA LYS A 63 -7.74 15.58 -10.07
C LYS A 63 -7.23 15.23 -8.66
N ASP A 64 -7.98 14.45 -7.89
CA ASP A 64 -7.59 14.00 -6.56
C ASP A 64 -6.49 12.95 -6.66
N VAL A 65 -6.61 12.03 -7.63
CA VAL A 65 -5.55 11.08 -7.98
C VAL A 65 -4.26 11.81 -8.32
N LEU A 66 -4.31 12.78 -9.25
CA LEU A 66 -3.12 13.53 -9.67
C LEU A 66 -2.49 14.31 -8.51
N ARG A 67 -3.31 14.98 -7.70
CA ARG A 67 -2.84 15.75 -6.53
C ARG A 67 -2.15 14.86 -5.50
N CYS A 68 -2.66 13.66 -5.23
CA CYS A 68 -2.12 12.77 -4.20
C CYS A 68 -0.93 11.94 -4.69
N VAL A 69 -0.98 11.44 -5.93
CA VAL A 69 0.11 10.64 -6.52
C VAL A 69 1.31 11.52 -6.87
N GLY A 70 1.06 12.72 -7.40
CA GLY A 70 2.10 13.63 -7.89
C GLY A 70 2.71 13.21 -9.23
N ASP A 71 3.51 14.09 -9.82
CA ASP A 71 3.97 13.95 -11.21
C ASP A 71 5.18 13.00 -11.38
N GLU A 72 5.93 12.75 -10.30
CA GLU A 72 7.19 11.99 -10.35
C GLU A 72 7.06 10.54 -9.84
N ALA A 73 5.91 10.18 -9.27
CA ALA A 73 5.74 8.87 -8.65
C ALA A 73 5.73 7.75 -9.71
N LYS A 74 6.68 6.82 -9.59
CA LYS A 74 6.79 5.60 -10.41
C LYS A 74 7.67 4.55 -9.73
N PRO A 75 7.49 3.25 -10.03
CA PRO A 75 6.36 2.69 -10.77
C PRO A 75 5.06 2.77 -9.95
N LEU A 76 3.91 2.68 -10.62
CA LEU A 76 2.59 2.78 -9.99
C LEU A 76 1.82 1.46 -10.12
N LEU A 77 1.10 1.15 -9.06
CA LEU A 77 0.23 -0.01 -8.98
C LEU A 77 -1.17 0.43 -8.57
N PHE A 78 -2.13 0.16 -9.44
CA PHE A 78 -3.54 0.44 -9.20
C PHE A 78 -4.21 -0.81 -8.66
N ILE A 79 -5.00 -0.64 -7.62
CA ILE A 79 -5.86 -1.68 -7.05
C ILE A 79 -7.29 -1.15 -7.12
N VAL A 80 -8.17 -1.91 -7.76
CA VAL A 80 -9.58 -1.57 -7.96
C VAL A 80 -10.42 -2.69 -7.38
N GLY A 81 -11.11 -2.40 -6.28
CA GLY A 81 -12.07 -3.29 -5.65
C GLY A 81 -13.50 -3.03 -6.14
N VAL A 82 -14.20 -4.07 -6.57
CA VAL A 82 -15.62 -4.03 -6.92
C VAL A 82 -16.33 -5.21 -6.26
N GLY A 83 -17.02 -4.94 -5.15
CA GLY A 83 -17.64 -6.00 -4.34
C GLY A 83 -16.58 -6.99 -3.82
N GLU A 84 -16.71 -8.26 -4.20
CA GLU A 84 -15.75 -9.32 -3.85
C GLU A 84 -14.54 -9.39 -4.80
N TYR A 85 -14.55 -8.65 -5.91
CA TYR A 85 -13.54 -8.73 -6.94
C TYR A 85 -12.45 -7.67 -6.74
N VAL A 86 -11.20 -8.08 -6.97
CA VAL A 86 -10.05 -7.17 -6.97
C VAL A 86 -9.30 -7.31 -8.27
N PHE A 87 -9.08 -6.17 -8.93
CA PHE A 87 -8.32 -6.05 -10.17
C PHE A 87 -7.25 -4.97 -10.02
N GLY A 88 -6.37 -4.87 -10.99
CA GLY A 88 -5.33 -3.86 -10.94
C GLY A 88 -4.56 -3.71 -12.24
N ALA A 89 -3.71 -2.70 -12.24
CA ALA A 89 -2.79 -2.42 -13.33
C ALA A 89 -1.45 -1.98 -12.77
N TYR A 90 -0.37 -2.44 -13.37
CA TYR A 90 0.99 -1.97 -13.11
C TYR A 90 1.44 -1.10 -14.28
N ILE A 91 1.98 0.08 -13.98
CA ILE A 91 2.64 0.92 -14.97
C ILE A 91 4.03 1.30 -14.46
N ASN A 92 5.02 1.26 -15.35
CA ASN A 92 6.39 1.63 -15.02
C ASN A 92 6.67 3.14 -15.18
N GLU A 93 5.61 3.94 -15.33
CA GLU A 93 5.67 5.37 -15.61
C GLU A 93 4.77 6.14 -14.64
N SER A 94 4.93 7.47 -14.62
CA SER A 94 4.06 8.36 -13.84
C SER A 94 2.74 8.67 -14.56
N LEU A 95 1.78 9.19 -13.79
CA LEU A 95 0.52 9.68 -14.34
C LEU A 95 0.74 10.97 -15.14
N LYS A 96 -0.04 11.13 -16.22
CA LYS A 96 -0.07 12.35 -17.04
C LYS A 96 -1.48 12.91 -17.09
N LEU A 97 -1.58 14.22 -17.32
CA LEU A 97 -2.85 14.83 -17.71
C LEU A 97 -3.28 14.30 -19.09
N PRO A 98 -4.58 14.10 -19.34
CA PRO A 98 -5.07 13.79 -20.67
C PRO A 98 -4.80 14.97 -21.60
N ASP A 99 -4.45 14.69 -22.85
CA ASP A 99 -4.29 15.72 -23.87
C ASP A 99 -5.61 16.50 -24.04
N GLY A 100 -5.54 17.83 -23.93
CA GLY A 100 -6.71 18.73 -24.05
C GLY A 100 -7.17 19.44 -22.77
N PHE A 101 -6.47 19.26 -21.64
CA PHE A 101 -6.72 19.99 -20.38
C PHE A 101 -5.65 21.05 -20.05
N SER A 102 -5.04 21.69 -21.07
CA SER A 102 -4.06 22.78 -20.92
C SER A 102 -4.71 24.16 -20.77
#